data_AF-A0AAE9MS37-F1
#
_entry.id   AF-A0AAE9MS37-F1
#
_cell.length_a   1.000
_cell.length_b   1.000
_cell.length_c   1.000
_cell.angle_alpha   90.00
_cell.angle_beta   90.00
_cell.angle_gamma   90.00
#
_symmetry.space_group_name_H-M   'P 1'
#
loop_
_entity.id
_entity.type
_entity.pdbx_description
1 polymer ?
#
loop_
_entity_poly.entity_id
_entity_poly.type
_entity_poly.pdbx_seq_one_letter_code
_entity_poly.pdbx_strand_id
1 'polypeptide(L)'
;MKRTVGLVVLQIALAFFLIVAGILGLIRSSAGELGQAISLLDVVFKSRTITTVIIITLAVAELIAGVFLIVEFFSGEIRLTGIILIVFMILWIVNIVLIDIIGPINGNIFTSTMSVLNYLSQLSRHLMILGAIIAVKDKSRV
;
A
#
# COMPACT_ATOMS: atom_id res chain seq x y z
N MET A 1 -0.23 22.44 -8.27
CA MET A 1 -0.96 22.09 -9.52
C MET A 1 -2.42 22.44 -9.29
N LYS A 2 -3.14 23.04 -10.24
CA LYS A 2 -4.58 23.31 -10.06
C LYS A 2 -5.28 22.00 -9.67
N ARG A 3 -6.12 22.00 -8.61
CA ARG A 3 -6.88 20.82 -8.16
C ARG A 3 -7.71 20.30 -9.33
N THR A 4 -7.19 19.31 -10.05
CA THR A 4 -7.95 18.64 -11.11
C THR A 4 -8.90 17.66 -10.45
N VAL A 5 -10.07 17.47 -11.05
CA VAL A 5 -11.06 16.49 -10.57
C VAL A 5 -10.42 15.11 -10.42
N GLY A 6 -9.53 14.73 -11.33
CA GLY A 6 -8.78 13.48 -11.25
C GLY A 6 -7.93 13.34 -9.98
N LEU A 7 -7.18 14.38 -9.58
CA LEU A 7 -6.38 14.35 -8.35
C LEU A 7 -7.23 14.29 -7.08
N VAL A 8 -8.42 14.90 -7.12
CA VAL A 8 -9.39 14.82 -6.01
C VAL A 8 -9.89 13.39 -5.85
N VAL A 9 -10.34 12.77 -6.94
CA VAL A 9 -10.82 11.38 -6.95
C VAL A 9 -9.73 10.43 -6.46
N LEU A 10 -8.49 10.63 -6.93
CA LEU A 10 -7.34 9.79 -6.58
C LEU A 10 -6.98 9.91 -5.09
N GLN A 11 -7.02 11.12 -4.52
CA GLN A 11 -6.77 11.32 -3.09
C GLN A 11 -7.82 10.62 -2.22
N ILE A 12 -9.10 10.75 -2.57
CA ILE A 12 -10.19 10.10 -1.83
C ILE A 12 -10.09 8.57 -1.96
N ALA A 13 -9.83 8.06 -3.17
CA ALA A 13 -9.65 6.64 -3.41
C ALA A 13 -8.48 6.06 -2.60
N LEU A 14 -7.34 6.77 -2.59
CA LEU A 14 -6.16 6.37 -1.81
C LEU A 14 -6.44 6.40 -0.30
N ALA A 15 -7.14 7.42 0.19
CA ALA A 15 -7.49 7.53 1.60
C ALA A 15 -8.38 6.37 2.06
N PHE A 16 -9.44 6.07 1.31
CA PHE A 16 -10.32 4.94 1.61
C PHE A 16 -9.60 3.60 1.47
N PHE A 17 -8.74 3.45 0.47
CA PHE A 17 -7.91 2.26 0.32
C PHE A 17 -7.05 2.03 1.57
N LEU A 18 -6.32 3.04 2.05
CA LEU A 18 -5.47 2.93 3.24
C LEU A 18 -6.28 2.67 4.52
N ILE A 19 -7.44 3.31 4.69
CA ILE A 19 -8.32 3.05 5.86
C ILE A 19 -8.82 1.60 5.84
N VAL A 20 -9.33 1.13 4.70
CA VAL A 20 -9.84 -0.24 4.59
C VAL A 20 -8.71 -1.26 4.74
N ALA A 21 -7.54 -1.01 4.14
CA ALA A 21 -6.36 -1.85 4.28
C ALA A 21 -5.92 -1.95 5.75
N GLY A 22 -5.83 -0.83 6.46
CA GLY A 22 -5.47 -0.81 7.88
C GLY A 22 -6.49 -1.52 8.77
N ILE A 23 -7.79 -1.31 8.54
CA ILE A 23 -8.85 -2.00 9.30
C ILE A 23 -8.80 -3.51 9.06
N LEU A 24 -8.68 -3.95 7.80
CA LEU A 24 -8.53 -5.37 7.48
C LEU A 24 -7.23 -5.95 8.06
N GLY A 25 -6.17 -5.14 8.06
CA GLY A 25 -4.90 -5.33 8.75
C GLY A 25 -5.08 -5.81 10.19
N LEU A 26 -5.85 -5.03 10.95
CA LEU A 26 -6.13 -5.26 12.36
C LEU A 26 -7.10 -6.42 12.59
N ILE A 27 -8.20 -6.50 11.83
CA ILE A 27 -9.24 -7.53 12.03
C ILE A 27 -8.70 -8.93 11.75
N ARG A 28 -7.93 -9.09 10.66
CA ARG A 28 -7.51 -10.41 10.19
C ARG A 28 -6.15 -10.82 10.75
N SER A 29 -5.44 -9.94 11.46
CA SER A 29 -3.99 -10.12 11.76
C SER A 29 -3.20 -10.54 10.51
N SER A 30 -3.61 -10.02 9.36
CA SER A 30 -2.96 -10.17 8.07
C SER A 30 -2.78 -8.74 7.58
N ALA A 31 -1.59 -8.30 7.16
CA ALA A 31 -1.37 -6.89 6.79
C ALA A 31 -2.06 -6.43 5.49
N GLY A 32 -3.35 -6.74 5.30
CA GLY A 32 -4.09 -6.40 4.08
C GLY A 32 -3.35 -6.86 2.82
N GLU A 33 -3.16 -5.94 1.87
CA GLU A 33 -2.41 -6.18 0.63
C GLU A 33 -0.88 -6.29 0.86
N LEU A 34 -0.34 -5.83 1.99
CA LEU A 34 1.05 -6.09 2.42
C LEU A 34 1.19 -7.47 3.09
N GLY A 35 0.08 -8.16 3.38
CA GLY A 35 0.07 -9.45 4.06
C GLY A 35 0.84 -10.54 3.33
N GLN A 36 0.89 -10.48 1.99
CA GLN A 36 1.67 -11.42 1.20
C GLN A 36 3.19 -11.16 1.30
N ALA A 37 3.65 -9.90 1.30
CA ALA A 37 5.05 -9.59 1.56
C ALA A 37 5.47 -10.02 2.97
N ILE A 38 4.59 -9.83 3.95
CA ILE A 38 4.88 -10.24 5.32
C ILE A 38 4.87 -11.76 5.49
N SER A 39 4.05 -12.50 4.72
CA SER A 39 4.11 -13.96 4.71
C SER A 39 5.46 -14.48 4.18
N LEU A 40 6.10 -13.76 3.27
CA LEU A 40 7.47 -14.05 2.83
C LEU A 40 8.50 -13.69 3.91
N LEU A 41 8.27 -12.60 4.67
CA LEU A 41 9.08 -12.30 5.86
C LEU A 41 8.92 -13.39 6.94
N ASP A 42 7.75 -14.00 7.10
CA ASP A 42 7.50 -15.06 8.09
C ASP A 42 8.42 -16.29 7.86
N VAL A 43 8.74 -16.57 6.59
CA VAL A 43 9.72 -17.60 6.18
C VAL A 43 11.15 -17.23 6.60
N VAL A 44 11.48 -15.94 6.60
CA VAL A 44 12.82 -15.41 6.95
C VAL A 44 12.99 -15.27 8.46
N PHE A 45 12.01 -14.71 9.16
CA PHE A 45 12.10 -14.40 10.59
C PHE A 45 11.76 -15.59 11.49
N LYS A 46 11.07 -16.62 10.98
CA LYS A 46 10.67 -17.85 11.72
C LYS A 46 10.00 -17.59 13.07
N SER A 47 9.40 -16.41 13.26
CA SER A 47 8.80 -16.01 14.54
C SER A 47 7.47 -15.30 14.29
N ARG A 48 6.40 -16.05 14.53
CA ARG A 48 5.01 -15.60 14.33
C ARG A 48 4.70 -14.33 15.12
N THR A 49 5.29 -14.18 16.31
CA THR A 49 5.09 -13.00 17.18
C THR A 49 5.66 -11.72 16.56
N ILE A 50 6.85 -11.80 15.95
CA ILE A 50 7.50 -10.64 15.32
C ILE A 50 6.70 -10.21 14.10
N THR A 51 6.29 -11.18 13.28
CA THR A 51 5.45 -10.97 12.10
C THR A 51 4.12 -10.28 12.46
N THR A 52 3.44 -10.74 13.51
CA THR A 52 2.19 -10.12 13.98
C THR A 52 2.39 -8.68 14.47
N VAL A 53 3.47 -8.38 15.20
CA VAL A 53 3.77 -7.01 15.64
C VAL A 53 4.01 -6.07 14.47
N ILE A 54 4.72 -6.53 13.44
CA ILE A 54 4.96 -5.75 12.20
C ILE A 54 3.63 -5.49 11.48
N ILE A 55 2.76 -6.50 11.36
CA ILE A 55 1.43 -6.38 10.74
C ILE A 55 0.60 -5.32 11.44
N ILE A 56 0.51 -5.38 12.78
CA ILE A 56 -0.27 -4.43 13.56
C ILE A 56 0.30 -3.02 13.41
N THR A 57 1.62 -2.86 13.45
CA THR A 57 2.27 -1.56 13.31
C THR A 57 2.00 -0.93 11.95
N LEU A 58 2.09 -1.71 10.87
CA LEU A 58 1.78 -1.24 9.51
C LEU A 58 0.29 -0.89 9.37
N ALA A 59 -0.60 -1.73 9.89
CA ALA A 59 -2.04 -1.50 9.81
C ALA A 59 -2.47 -0.22 10.54
N VAL A 60 -1.87 0.07 11.70
CA VAL A 60 -2.10 1.33 12.43
C VAL A 60 -1.56 2.52 11.62
N ALA A 61 -0.37 2.40 11.03
CA ALA A 61 0.21 3.45 10.21
C ALA A 61 -0.64 3.75 8.96
N GLU A 62 -1.22 2.73 8.33
CA GLU A 62 -2.13 2.85 7.18
C GLU A 62 -3.39 3.63 7.53
N LEU A 63 -3.99 3.28 8.67
CA LEU A 63 -5.20 3.94 9.15
C LEU A 63 -4.96 5.41 9.45
N ILE A 64 -3.83 5.71 10.12
CA ILE A 64 -3.40 7.08 10.38
C ILE A 64 -3.21 7.82 9.05
N ALA A 65 -2.47 7.26 8.10
CA ALA A 65 -2.21 7.87 6.80
C ALA A 65 -3.49 8.18 6.03
N GLY A 66 -4.42 7.23 5.99
CA GLY A 66 -5.71 7.41 5.33
C GLY A 66 -6.55 8.52 5.96
N VAL A 67 -6.59 8.62 7.29
CA VAL A 67 -7.26 9.72 8.00
C VAL A 67 -6.62 11.07 7.67
N PHE A 68 -5.29 11.15 7.72
CA PHE A 68 -4.56 12.39 7.40
C PHE A 68 -4.81 12.86 5.95
N LEU A 69 -4.94 11.93 4.99
CA LEU A 69 -5.32 12.28 3.62
C LEU A 69 -6.72 12.87 3.50
N ILE A 70 -7.69 12.38 4.30
CA ILE A 70 -9.04 12.97 4.36
C ILE A 70 -9.00 14.35 4.99
N VAL A 71 -8.26 14.51 6.09
CA VAL A 71 -8.13 15.81 6.75
C VAL A 71 -7.49 16.83 5.81
N GLU A 72 -6.41 16.46 5.13
CA GLU A 72 -5.75 17.32 4.13
C GLU A 72 -6.69 17.71 2.97
N PHE A 73 -7.61 16.81 2.60
CA PHE A 73 -8.59 17.11 1.57
C PHE A 73 -9.48 18.30 1.94
N PHE A 74 -9.95 18.37 3.20
CA PHE A 74 -10.83 19.43 3.70
C PHE A 74 -10.08 20.67 4.20
N SER A 75 -8.97 20.47 4.91
CA SER A 75 -8.25 21.55 5.61
C SER A 75 -7.18 22.25 4.78
N GLY A 76 -6.86 21.75 3.58
CA GLY A 76 -5.73 22.26 2.78
C GLY A 76 -4.43 21.53 3.10
N GLU A 77 -3.31 21.96 2.49
CA GLU A 77 -2.01 21.27 2.58
C GLU A 77 -1.52 21.08 4.02
N ILE A 78 -1.15 19.83 4.33
CA ILE A 78 -0.55 19.46 5.62
C ILE A 78 0.82 18.86 5.34
N ARG A 79 1.88 19.53 5.77
CA ARG A 79 3.27 19.06 5.60
C ARG A 79 3.50 17.63 6.09
N LEU A 80 2.80 17.22 7.15
CA LEU A 80 2.86 15.87 7.70
C LEU A 80 2.40 14.81 6.69
N THR A 81 1.35 15.07 5.92
CA THR A 81 0.80 14.11 4.96
C THR A 81 1.80 13.82 3.84
N GLY A 82 2.54 14.83 3.38
CA GLY A 82 3.62 14.64 2.41
C GLY A 82 4.72 13.70 2.90
N ILE A 83 5.10 13.76 4.19
CA ILE A 83 6.09 12.85 4.79
C ILE A 83 5.52 11.43 4.88
N ILE A 84 4.28 11.30 5.35
CA ILE A 84 3.60 10.00 5.47
C ILE A 84 3.51 9.32 4.10
N LEU A 85 3.11 10.05 3.06
CA LEU A 85 3.04 9.52 1.69
C LEU A 85 4.40 9.08 1.15
N ILE A 86 5.50 9.75 1.51
CA ILE A 86 6.85 9.31 1.13
C ILE A 86 7.19 7.98 1.81
N VAL A 87 6.90 7.83 3.10
CA VAL A 87 7.11 6.57 3.81
C VAL A 87 6.28 5.45 3.18
N PHE A 88 5.01 5.72 2.90
CA PHE A 88 4.13 4.77 2.23
C PHE A 88 4.60 4.40 0.82
N MET A 89 5.11 5.36 0.06
CA MET A 89 5.69 5.11 -1.26
C MET A 89 6.87 4.13 -1.17
N ILE A 90 7.78 4.34 -0.22
CA ILE A 90 8.92 3.44 -0.02
C ILE A 90 8.44 2.04 0.38
N LEU A 91 7.52 1.96 1.35
CA LEU A 91 6.94 0.68 1.78
C LEU A 91 6.25 -0.06 0.62
N TRP A 92 5.52 0.67 -0.23
CA TRP A 92 4.83 0.08 -1.39
C TRP A 92 5.81 -0.40 -2.46
N ILE A 93 6.89 0.32 -2.71
CA ILE A 93 7.95 -0.12 -3.61
C ILE A 93 8.59 -1.41 -3.09
N VAL A 94 8.91 -1.48 -1.80
CA VAL A 94 9.43 -2.71 -1.18
C VAL A 94 8.42 -3.86 -1.32
N ASN A 95 7.13 -3.59 -1.10
CA ASN A 95 6.07 -4.58 -1.29
C ASN A 95 6.05 -5.15 -2.71
N ILE A 96 6.13 -4.28 -3.72
CA ILE A 96 6.17 -4.68 -5.14
C ILE A 96 7.40 -5.55 -5.42
N VAL A 97 8.57 -5.18 -4.92
CA VAL A 97 9.78 -5.98 -5.12
C VAL A 97 9.63 -7.37 -4.47
N LEU A 98 9.09 -7.45 -3.26
CA LEU A 98 8.92 -8.72 -2.56
C LEU A 98 7.86 -9.61 -3.21
N ILE A 99 6.68 -9.08 -3.53
CA ILE A 99 5.56 -9.86 -4.05
C ILE A 99 5.69 -10.05 -5.55
N ASP A 100 5.82 -8.97 -6.31
CA ASP A 100 5.70 -9.02 -7.76
C ASP A 100 7.00 -9.35 -8.48
N ILE A 101 8.17 -9.16 -7.85
CA ILE A 101 9.45 -9.54 -8.47
C ILE A 101 9.94 -10.87 -7.89
N ILE A 102 10.09 -10.96 -6.57
CA ILE A 102 10.64 -12.16 -5.93
C ILE A 102 9.62 -13.31 -5.89
N GLY A 103 8.33 -13.01 -5.70
CA GLY A 103 7.27 -14.02 -5.68
C GLY A 103 7.22 -14.88 -6.95
N PRO A 104 7.16 -14.30 -8.17
CA PRO A 104 7.19 -15.07 -9.40
C PRO A 104 8.46 -15.84 -9.66
N ILE A 105 9.62 -15.33 -9.24
CA ILE A 105 10.90 -16.01 -9.44
C ILE A 105 10.97 -17.32 -8.63
N ASN A 106 10.37 -17.33 -7.43
CA ASN A 106 10.33 -18.50 -6.56
C ASN A 106 9.08 -19.39 -6.76
N GLY A 107 8.16 -18.99 -7.65
CA GLY A 107 6.87 -19.64 -7.85
C GLY A 107 6.63 -20.15 -9.26
N ASN A 108 5.69 -21.08 -9.41
CA ASN A 108 5.27 -21.63 -10.71
C ASN A 108 4.28 -20.69 -11.45
N ILE A 109 4.58 -19.40 -11.55
CA ILE A 109 3.60 -18.41 -12.06
C ILE A 109 3.48 -18.49 -13.59
N PHE A 110 4.51 -18.91 -14.30
CA PHE A 110 4.51 -19.07 -15.76
C PHE A 110 4.02 -20.45 -16.23
N THR A 111 3.47 -21.29 -15.34
CA THR A 111 3.03 -22.64 -15.73
C THR A 111 1.62 -22.68 -16.29
N SER A 112 0.79 -21.65 -16.05
CA SER A 112 -0.57 -21.58 -16.57
C SER A 112 -0.96 -20.15 -16.94
N THR A 113 -1.78 -20.01 -17.99
CA THR A 113 -2.32 -18.70 -18.38
C THR A 113 -3.09 -18.04 -17.25
N MET A 114 -3.82 -18.82 -16.44
CA MET A 114 -4.55 -18.31 -15.28
C MET A 114 -3.60 -17.71 -14.22
N SER A 115 -2.48 -18.38 -13.94
CA SER A 115 -1.45 -17.89 -13.02
C SER A 115 -0.85 -16.56 -13.49
N VAL A 116 -0.56 -16.44 -14.79
CA VAL A 116 -0.04 -15.20 -15.38
C VAL A 116 -1.07 -14.08 -15.30
N LEU A 117 -2.34 -14.34 -15.61
CA LEU A 117 -3.41 -13.34 -15.53
C LEU A 117 -3.62 -12.84 -14.09
N ASN A 118 -3.58 -13.74 -13.11
CA ASN A 118 -3.68 -13.38 -11.69
C ASN A 118 -2.49 -12.50 -11.26
N TYR A 119 -1.28 -12.84 -11.70
CA TYR A 119 -0.09 -12.02 -11.46
C TYR A 119 -0.20 -10.63 -12.08
N LEU A 120 -0.58 -10.52 -13.36
CA LEU A 120 -0.73 -9.22 -14.04
C LEU A 120 -1.83 -8.37 -13.38
N SER A 121 -2.93 -8.99 -12.95
CA SER A 121 -4.00 -8.32 -12.21
C SER A 121 -3.50 -7.76 -10.88
N GLN A 122 -2.73 -8.55 -10.14
CA GLN A 122 -2.13 -8.14 -8.88
C GLN A 122 -1.12 -7.00 -9.06
N LEU A 123 -0.16 -7.15 -9.98
CA LEU A 123 0.84 -6.12 -10.28
C LEU A 123 0.17 -4.81 -10.70
N SER A 124 -0.88 -4.88 -11.52
CA SER A 124 -1.66 -3.71 -11.94
C SER A 124 -2.26 -2.96 -10.74
N ARG A 125 -2.83 -3.68 -9.77
CA ARG A 125 -3.36 -3.06 -8.54
C ARG A 125 -2.25 -2.38 -7.76
N HIS A 126 -1.10 -3.01 -7.59
CA HIS A 126 0.02 -2.41 -6.85
C HIS A 126 0.58 -1.16 -7.54
N LEU A 127 0.72 -1.18 -8.87
CA LEU A 127 1.16 -0.02 -9.65
C LEU A 127 0.14 1.12 -9.62
N MET A 128 -1.15 0.82 -9.64
CA MET A 128 -2.21 1.83 -9.52
C MET A 128 -2.15 2.54 -8.16
N ILE A 129 -1.90 1.79 -7.09
CA ILE A 129 -1.75 2.35 -5.73
C ILE A 129 -0.49 3.22 -5.65
N LEU A 130 0.65 2.74 -6.17
CA LEU A 130 1.89 3.52 -6.20
C LEU A 130 1.72 4.82 -7.01
N GLY A 131 1.07 4.74 -8.18
CA GLY A 131 0.73 5.89 -9.01
C GLY A 131 -0.17 6.89 -8.28
N ALA A 132 -1.14 6.39 -7.51
CA ALA A 132 -1.99 7.22 -6.66
C ALA A 132 -1.19 7.98 -5.60
N ILE A 133 -0.29 7.28 -4.89
CA ILE A 133 0.58 7.88 -3.87
C ILE A 133 1.46 8.99 -4.47
N ILE A 134 2.09 8.74 -5.62
CA ILE A 134 2.98 9.71 -6.28
C ILE A 134 2.19 10.95 -6.71
N ALA A 135 1.07 10.77 -7.39
CA ALA A 135 0.27 11.88 -7.90
C ALA A 135 -0.35 12.74 -6.78
N VAL A 136 -0.81 12.11 -5.68
CA VAL A 136 -1.34 12.83 -4.51
C VAL A 136 -0.23 13.56 -3.76
N LYS A 137 0.96 12.97 -3.64
CA LYS A 137 2.12 13.64 -3.05
C LYS A 137 2.55 14.86 -3.86
N ASP A 138 2.68 14.73 -5.19
CA ASP A 138 3.16 15.84 -6.02
C ASP A 138 2.16 17.00 -6.08
N LYS A 139 0.87 16.73 -5.83
CA LYS A 139 -0.13 17.76 -5.55
C LYS A 139 0.17 18.55 -4.27
N SER A 140 0.63 17.91 -3.19
CA SER A 140 0.94 18.55 -1.89
C SER A 140 2.23 19.37 -1.84
N ARG A 141 2.95 19.48 -2.97
CA ARG A 141 4.20 20.23 -3.08
C ARG A 141 4.04 21.59 -3.77
N VAL A 142 2.83 21.94 -4.23
CA VAL A 142 2.60 23.05 -5.16
C VAL A 142 1.33 23.83 -4.82
#